data_AF-A0AAW9RNG1-F1
#
_entry.id   AF-A0AAW9RNG1-F1
#
_cell.length_a   1.000
_cell.length_b   1.000
_cell.length_c   1.000
_cell.angle_alpha   90.00
_cell.angle_beta   90.00
_cell.angle_gamma   90.00
#
_symmetry.space_group_name_H-M   'P 1'
#
loop_
_entity.id
_entity.type
_entity.pdbx_description
1 polymer ?
#
loop_
_entity_poly.entity_id
_entity_poly.type
_entity_poly.pdbx_seq_one_letter_code
_entity_poly.pdbx_strand_id
1 'polypeptide(L)'
;MTRLFTLLLAGCILTSCASGYHTIAPNQINYSSTTSNNEIEFSYKYDVLHERGNKKYAKKESKKGIKLVAVKVVNNSGKPFIFGKDMYVYSGNMPVTLLESAHVHRELKQNVPIYLLYLLMTPAKLTTTSSDGSSSSIPFGLVLGPGITAINMGVSGSANTKFKRELTANILNDRQINPGETVYGFIGIADSGYNVLTLK
;
A
#
# COMPACT_ATOMS: atom_id res chain seq x y z
N MET A 1 -30.91 17.69 17.38
CA MET A 1 -30.43 16.76 16.32
C MET A 1 -29.24 17.30 15.52
N THR A 2 -29.13 18.62 15.28
CA THR A 2 -28.02 19.24 14.53
C THR A 2 -26.63 19.04 15.15
N ARG A 3 -26.49 19.09 16.48
CA ARG A 3 -25.18 18.96 17.16
C ARG A 3 -24.59 17.53 17.11
N LEU A 4 -25.43 16.51 16.99
CA LEU A 4 -24.98 15.12 16.86
C LEU A 4 -24.42 14.84 15.44
N PHE A 5 -25.04 15.43 14.42
CA PHE A 5 -24.56 15.38 13.03
C PHE A 5 -23.20 16.08 12.85
N THR A 6 -22.98 17.22 13.52
CA THR A 6 -21.70 17.96 13.44
C THR A 6 -20.54 17.17 14.07
N LEU A 7 -20.79 16.48 15.20
CA LEU A 7 -19.79 15.62 15.85
C LEU A 7 -19.47 14.37 15.03
N LEU A 8 -20.48 13.77 14.39
CA LEU A 8 -20.28 12.61 13.49
C LEU A 8 -19.47 13.00 12.26
N LEU A 9 -19.75 14.17 11.66
CA LEU A 9 -19.03 14.69 10.50
C LEU A 9 -17.58 15.05 10.84
N ALA A 10 -17.32 15.62 12.03
CA ALA A 10 -15.96 15.86 12.53
C ALA A 10 -15.18 14.55 12.75
N GLY A 11 -15.83 13.51 13.28
CA GLY A 11 -15.24 12.18 13.47
C GLY A 11 -14.82 11.50 12.16
N CYS A 12 -15.62 11.64 11.09
CA CYS A 12 -15.27 11.11 9.77
C CYS A 12 -14.00 11.74 9.18
N ILE A 13 -13.78 13.03 9.42
CA ILE A 13 -12.62 13.78 8.87
C ILE A 13 -11.31 13.34 9.55
N LEU A 14 -11.35 13.00 10.85
CA LEU A 14 -10.18 12.58 11.63
C LEU A 14 -9.64 11.19 11.24
N THR A 15 -10.43 10.33 10.61
CA THR A 15 -9.96 9.02 10.10
C THR A 15 -9.17 9.12 8.79
N SER A 16 -9.16 10.29 8.15
CA SER A 16 -8.56 10.47 6.83
C SER A 16 -7.05 10.77 6.87
N CYS A 17 -6.47 11.05 8.04
CA CYS A 17 -5.06 11.38 8.22
C CYS A 17 -4.12 10.40 7.51
N ALA A 18 -3.01 10.91 6.97
CA ALA A 18 -1.97 10.14 6.31
C ALA A 18 -1.41 9.05 7.24
N SER A 19 -1.07 7.90 6.66
CA SER A 19 -0.39 6.83 7.37
C SER A 19 1.07 6.78 6.95
N GLY A 20 1.95 6.45 7.89
CA GLY A 20 3.30 6.00 7.54
C GLY A 20 3.26 4.70 6.73
N TYR A 21 4.41 4.36 6.12
CA TYR A 21 4.64 3.08 5.47
C TYR A 21 5.59 2.23 6.29
N HIS A 22 5.20 0.98 6.54
CA HIS A 22 5.98 -0.04 7.22
C HIS A 22 6.56 -0.99 6.17
N THR A 23 7.87 -1.19 6.22
CA THR A 23 8.55 -2.09 5.28
C THR A 23 8.03 -3.51 5.44
N ILE A 24 7.77 -4.18 4.32
CA ILE A 24 7.21 -5.53 4.31
C ILE A 24 8.31 -6.58 4.51
N ALA A 25 9.48 -6.35 3.91
CA ALA A 25 10.65 -7.22 3.95
C ALA A 25 10.31 -8.68 3.57
N PRO A 26 10.28 -9.03 2.27
CA PRO A 26 9.91 -10.36 1.78
C PRO A 26 10.65 -11.52 2.46
N ASN A 27 11.95 -11.33 2.69
CA ASN A 27 12.81 -12.31 3.35
C ASN A 27 12.47 -12.56 4.85
N GLN A 28 11.62 -11.73 5.45
CA GLN A 28 11.16 -11.87 6.84
C GLN A 28 9.70 -12.35 6.92
N ILE A 29 9.12 -12.80 5.81
CA ILE A 29 7.76 -13.32 5.78
C ILE A 29 7.77 -14.82 6.09
N ASN A 30 6.83 -15.26 6.94
CA ASN A 30 6.49 -16.66 7.03
C ASN A 30 5.53 -17.03 5.89
N TYR A 31 6.03 -17.82 4.94
CA TYR A 31 5.27 -18.26 3.78
C TYR A 31 4.46 -19.50 4.14
N SER A 32 3.13 -19.37 4.17
CA SER A 32 2.21 -20.44 4.54
C SER A 32 1.80 -21.34 3.37
N SER A 33 1.97 -20.85 2.14
CA SER A 33 1.51 -21.54 0.93
C SER A 33 2.71 -21.89 0.06
N THR A 34 2.90 -23.19 -0.19
CA THR A 34 4.01 -23.71 -0.99
C THR A 34 3.48 -24.67 -2.04
N THR A 35 3.94 -24.48 -3.26
CA THR A 35 3.77 -25.40 -4.38
C THR A 35 5.14 -25.77 -4.88
N SER A 36 5.46 -27.06 -4.93
CA SER A 36 6.76 -27.54 -5.35
C SER A 36 6.58 -28.57 -6.46
N ASN A 37 7.49 -28.51 -7.43
CA ASN A 37 7.83 -29.63 -8.30
C ASN A 37 9.32 -29.99 -8.05
N ASN A 38 9.82 -31.03 -8.73
CA ASN A 38 11.20 -31.50 -8.53
C ASN A 38 12.28 -30.45 -8.85
N GLU A 39 11.96 -29.44 -9.65
CA GLU A 39 12.93 -28.44 -10.12
C GLU A 39 12.80 -27.10 -9.40
N ILE A 40 11.61 -26.75 -8.92
CA ILE A 40 11.28 -25.42 -8.40
C ILE A 40 10.37 -25.52 -7.18
N GLU A 41 10.75 -24.81 -6.12
CA GLU A 41 9.87 -24.53 -4.98
C GLU A 41 9.36 -23.10 -5.08
N PHE A 42 8.04 -22.94 -5.16
CA PHE A 42 7.37 -21.66 -5.19
C PHE A 42 6.50 -21.51 -3.94
N SER A 43 6.81 -20.52 -3.11
CA SER A 43 5.98 -20.16 -1.97
C SER A 43 5.47 -18.75 -2.09
N TYR A 44 4.27 -18.48 -1.60
CA TYR A 44 3.64 -17.16 -1.73
C TYR A 44 2.82 -16.79 -0.50
N LYS A 45 2.55 -15.50 -0.36
CA LYS A 45 1.68 -14.95 0.67
C LYS A 45 0.94 -13.71 0.19
N TYR A 46 -0.38 -13.74 0.35
CA TYR A 46 -1.28 -12.62 0.12
C TYR A 46 -1.33 -11.66 1.31
N ASP A 47 -1.99 -10.51 1.12
CA ASP A 47 -2.31 -9.52 2.17
C ASP A 47 -1.13 -9.00 2.99
N VAL A 48 0.07 -9.07 2.42
CA VAL A 48 1.33 -8.65 3.08
C VAL A 48 1.33 -7.16 3.44
N LEU A 49 0.63 -6.32 2.68
CA LEU A 49 0.43 -4.92 3.03
C LEU A 49 -0.44 -4.78 4.28
N HIS A 50 -1.55 -5.53 4.37
CA HIS A 50 -2.44 -5.46 5.52
C HIS A 50 -1.77 -5.96 6.78
N GLU A 51 -1.12 -7.14 6.72
CA GLU A 51 -0.45 -7.77 7.86
C GLU A 51 0.69 -6.90 8.43
N ARG A 52 1.40 -6.16 7.57
CA ARG A 52 2.47 -5.24 7.99
C ARG A 52 1.94 -3.87 8.44
N GLY A 53 0.62 -3.69 8.55
CA GLY A 53 0.01 -2.46 9.03
C GLY A 53 -0.14 -1.36 7.98
N ASN A 54 0.13 -1.64 6.71
CA ASN A 54 -0.03 -0.71 5.58
C ASN A 54 -1.50 -0.63 5.11
N LYS A 55 -2.45 -0.43 6.04
CA LYS A 55 -3.90 -0.54 5.82
C LYS A 55 -4.44 0.31 4.66
N LYS A 56 -3.90 1.52 4.44
CA LYS A 56 -4.33 2.39 3.34
C LYS A 56 -3.90 1.87 1.97
N TYR A 57 -2.74 1.23 1.88
CA TYR A 57 -2.26 0.57 0.67
C TYR A 57 -3.05 -0.71 0.41
N ALA A 58 -3.26 -1.53 1.46
CA ALA A 58 -4.11 -2.72 1.38
C ALA A 58 -5.55 -2.41 0.96
N LYS A 59 -6.15 -1.32 1.46
CA LYS A 59 -7.47 -0.86 1.00
C LYS A 59 -7.48 -0.52 -0.49
N LYS A 60 -6.35 -0.08 -1.06
CA LYS A 60 -6.23 0.20 -2.49
C LYS A 60 -6.10 -1.06 -3.32
N GLU A 61 -5.54 -2.14 -2.78
CA GLU A 61 -5.50 -3.44 -3.47
C GLU A 61 -6.90 -3.87 -3.89
N SER A 62 -7.84 -3.94 -2.93
CA SER A 62 -9.24 -4.28 -3.21
C SER A 62 -9.95 -3.25 -4.10
N LYS A 63 -9.68 -1.94 -3.92
CA LYS A 63 -10.34 -0.89 -4.72
C LYS A 63 -9.87 -0.85 -6.17
N LYS A 64 -8.64 -1.32 -6.44
CA LYS A 64 -8.00 -1.26 -7.75
C LYS A 64 -8.00 -2.59 -8.46
N GLY A 65 -8.43 -3.68 -7.79
CA GLY A 65 -8.32 -5.01 -8.34
C GLY A 65 -6.87 -5.37 -8.61
N ILE A 66 -5.98 -5.07 -7.66
CA ILE A 66 -4.56 -5.41 -7.73
C ILE A 66 -4.16 -6.08 -6.42
N LYS A 67 -3.39 -7.17 -6.49
CA LYS A 67 -2.78 -7.79 -5.32
C LYS A 67 -1.26 -7.69 -5.41
N LEU A 68 -0.63 -7.22 -4.34
CA LEU A 68 0.79 -7.33 -4.09
C LEU A 68 1.02 -8.60 -3.28
N VAL A 69 1.66 -9.58 -3.90
CA VAL A 69 1.90 -10.89 -3.29
C VAL A 69 3.39 -11.00 -3.01
N ALA A 70 3.76 -11.37 -1.78
CA ALA A 70 5.14 -11.75 -1.52
C ALA A 70 5.37 -13.17 -2.00
N VAL A 71 6.53 -13.41 -2.62
CA VAL A 71 6.91 -14.72 -3.15
C VAL A 71 8.32 -15.08 -2.69
N LYS A 72 8.53 -16.38 -2.55
CA LYS A 72 9.82 -17.04 -2.36
C LYS A 72 9.96 -18.08 -3.46
N VAL A 73 11.06 -18.03 -4.19
CA VAL A 73 11.36 -18.99 -5.26
C VAL A 73 12.70 -19.67 -4.93
N VAL A 74 12.74 -20.99 -4.98
CA VAL A 74 13.98 -21.77 -4.90
C VAL A 74 14.18 -22.48 -6.22
N ASN A 75 15.31 -22.22 -6.88
CA ASN A 75 15.71 -22.95 -8.08
C ASN A 75 16.52 -24.18 -7.70
N ASN A 76 15.89 -25.36 -7.73
CA ASN A 76 16.57 -26.63 -7.51
C ASN A 76 16.99 -27.30 -8.84
N SER A 77 16.75 -26.65 -9.97
CA SER A 77 17.13 -27.16 -11.29
C SER A 77 18.63 -26.94 -11.58
N GLY A 78 19.13 -27.60 -12.62
CA GLY A 78 20.50 -27.41 -13.10
C GLY A 78 20.71 -26.21 -14.01
N LYS A 79 19.69 -25.37 -14.26
CA LYS A 79 19.77 -24.24 -15.21
C LYS A 79 19.17 -22.95 -14.63
N PRO A 80 19.68 -21.77 -15.04
CA PRO A 80 19.05 -20.50 -14.68
C PRO A 80 17.71 -20.34 -15.42
N PHE A 81 16.82 -19.52 -14.86
CA PHE A 81 15.59 -19.09 -15.53
C PHE A 81 15.26 -17.64 -15.20
N ILE A 82 14.49 -17.00 -16.07
CA ILE A 82 14.01 -15.63 -15.92
C ILE A 82 12.54 -15.66 -15.47
N PHE A 83 12.28 -15.13 -14.27
CA PHE A 83 10.95 -15.08 -13.69
C PHE A 83 10.01 -14.19 -14.53
N GLY A 84 8.86 -14.74 -14.94
CA GLY A 84 7.90 -14.06 -15.82
C GLY A 84 8.15 -14.21 -17.32
N LYS A 85 9.25 -14.86 -17.74
CA LYS A 85 9.56 -15.17 -19.16
C LYS A 85 9.67 -16.67 -19.41
N ASP A 86 10.51 -17.33 -18.62
CA ASP A 86 10.71 -18.78 -18.71
C ASP A 86 9.73 -19.54 -17.81
N MET A 87 9.18 -18.85 -16.80
CA MET A 87 8.31 -19.39 -15.77
C MET A 87 7.13 -18.44 -15.54
N TYR A 88 5.91 -18.97 -15.60
CA TYR A 88 4.68 -18.19 -15.50
C TYR A 88 3.93 -18.51 -14.22
N VAL A 89 3.42 -17.47 -13.57
CA VAL A 89 2.55 -17.61 -12.41
C VAL A 89 1.12 -17.90 -12.90
N TYR A 90 0.49 -18.93 -12.35
CA TYR A 90 -0.88 -19.30 -12.64
C TYR A 90 -1.75 -19.16 -11.39
N SER A 91 -2.96 -18.67 -11.56
CA SER A 91 -4.04 -18.71 -10.57
C SER A 91 -4.99 -19.84 -10.99
N GLY A 92 -4.87 -21.00 -10.35
CA GLY A 92 -5.51 -22.23 -10.83
C GLY A 92 -4.96 -22.64 -12.21
N ASN A 93 -5.80 -22.56 -13.25
CA ASN A 93 -5.43 -22.91 -14.62
C ASN A 93 -5.19 -21.70 -15.52
N MET A 94 -5.39 -20.48 -15.03
CA MET A 94 -5.22 -19.26 -15.84
C MET A 94 -3.87 -18.61 -15.56
N PRO A 95 -3.08 -18.28 -16.60
CA PRO A 95 -1.86 -17.52 -16.41
C PRO A 95 -2.20 -16.12 -15.88
N VAL A 96 -1.41 -15.64 -14.94
CA VAL A 96 -1.61 -14.34 -14.31
C VAL A 96 -0.72 -13.31 -14.99
N THR A 97 -1.29 -12.17 -15.33
CA THR A 97 -0.50 -11.03 -15.81
C THR A 97 0.25 -10.38 -14.66
N LEU A 98 1.59 -10.45 -14.72
CA LEU A 98 2.45 -9.73 -13.79
C LEU A 98 2.42 -8.24 -14.11
N LEU A 99 2.24 -7.43 -13.08
CA LEU A 99 2.18 -5.98 -13.17
C LEU A 99 3.55 -5.39 -12.84
N GLU A 100 3.95 -4.39 -13.62
CA GLU A 100 5.18 -3.65 -13.39
C GLU A 100 5.16 -2.89 -12.07
N SER A 101 6.32 -2.80 -11.40
CA SER A 101 6.46 -2.10 -10.12
C SER A 101 5.96 -0.66 -10.16
N ALA A 102 6.18 0.04 -11.28
CA ALA A 102 5.68 1.40 -11.50
C ALA A 102 4.15 1.46 -11.57
N HIS A 103 3.51 0.45 -12.18
CA HIS A 103 2.05 0.35 -12.25
C HIS A 103 1.47 0.08 -10.85
N VAL A 104 2.01 -0.92 -10.14
CA VAL A 104 1.60 -1.26 -8.77
C VAL A 104 1.73 -0.04 -7.85
N HIS A 105 2.87 0.65 -7.89
CA HIS A 105 3.10 1.86 -7.10
C HIS A 105 2.07 2.94 -7.39
N ARG A 106 1.83 3.24 -8.68
CA ARG A 106 0.92 4.29 -9.11
C ARG A 106 -0.50 4.05 -8.62
N GLU A 107 -0.99 2.81 -8.69
CA GLU A 107 -2.35 2.48 -8.30
C GLU A 107 -2.52 2.39 -6.77
N LEU A 108 -1.51 1.86 -6.07
CA LEU A 108 -1.59 1.57 -4.64
C LEU A 108 -1.08 2.69 -3.71
N LYS A 109 -0.34 3.70 -4.20
CA LYS A 109 0.17 4.83 -3.38
C LYS A 109 -0.94 5.62 -2.69
N GLN A 110 -0.69 6.25 -1.53
CA GLN A 110 -1.66 7.15 -0.89
C GLN A 110 -1.96 8.39 -1.76
N ASN A 111 -3.23 8.83 -1.78
CA ASN A 111 -3.65 10.02 -2.53
C ASN A 111 -3.24 11.28 -1.75
N VAL A 112 -2.20 11.97 -2.19
CA VAL A 112 -1.69 13.19 -1.55
C VAL A 112 -2.59 14.42 -1.75
N PRO A 113 -3.15 14.68 -2.96
CA PRO A 113 -3.90 15.93 -3.20
C PRO A 113 -5.16 16.10 -2.34
N ILE A 114 -5.75 15.00 -1.84
CA ILE A 114 -6.96 15.07 -0.99
C ILE A 114 -6.71 15.87 0.30
N TYR A 115 -5.46 15.97 0.75
CA TYR A 115 -5.08 16.72 1.95
C TYR A 115 -5.10 18.24 1.75
N LEU A 116 -5.17 18.73 0.51
CA LEU A 116 -5.43 20.14 0.23
C LEU A 116 -6.82 20.58 0.67
N LEU A 117 -7.77 19.64 0.82
CA LEU A 117 -9.11 19.98 1.32
C LEU A 117 -9.10 20.50 2.76
N TYR A 118 -8.05 20.21 3.55
CA TYR A 118 -7.90 20.82 4.87
C TYR A 118 -7.67 22.35 4.80
N LEU A 119 -7.23 22.89 3.66
CA LEU A 119 -7.14 24.33 3.45
C LEU A 119 -8.52 25.01 3.49
N LEU A 120 -9.62 24.28 3.29
CA LEU A 120 -10.97 24.83 3.46
C LEU A 120 -11.28 25.20 4.91
N MET A 121 -10.47 24.74 5.88
CA MET A 121 -10.57 25.16 7.29
C MET A 121 -9.83 26.47 7.59
N THR A 122 -9.08 27.01 6.62
CA THR A 122 -8.32 28.26 6.75
C THR A 122 -9.15 29.48 7.22
N PRO A 123 -10.38 29.73 6.73
CA PRO A 123 -11.17 30.89 7.17
C PRO A 123 -11.84 30.71 8.55
N ALA A 124 -11.64 29.59 9.25
CA ALA A 124 -12.26 29.33 10.54
C ALA A 124 -11.79 30.30 11.63
N LYS A 125 -12.75 30.80 12.42
CA LYS A 125 -12.53 31.71 13.55
C LYS A 125 -13.22 31.16 14.79
N LEU A 126 -12.59 31.33 15.95
CA LEU A 126 -13.19 31.04 17.24
C LEU A 126 -13.68 32.36 17.84
N THR A 127 -14.99 32.51 17.94
CA THR A 127 -15.61 33.67 18.59
C THR A 127 -15.95 33.31 20.03
N THR A 128 -15.46 34.10 20.98
CA THR A 128 -15.80 33.97 22.41
C THR A 128 -16.53 35.22 22.85
N THR A 129 -17.68 35.04 23.49
CA THR A 129 -18.46 36.13 24.07
C THR A 129 -18.36 36.05 25.59
N SER A 130 -17.92 37.14 26.20
CA SER A 130 -17.80 37.30 27.64
C SER A 130 -19.15 37.63 28.29
N SER A 131 -19.25 37.44 29.61
CA SER A 131 -20.47 37.71 30.38
C SER A 131 -20.90 39.18 30.37
N ASP A 132 -19.99 40.09 29.99
CA ASP A 132 -20.23 41.53 29.82
C ASP A 132 -20.73 41.90 28.40
N GLY A 133 -20.95 40.92 27.53
CA GLY A 133 -21.39 41.12 26.14
C GLY A 133 -20.27 41.45 25.15
N SER A 134 -19.02 41.60 25.60
CA SER A 134 -17.87 41.78 24.71
C SER A 134 -17.59 40.49 23.94
N SER A 135 -17.29 40.60 22.64
CA SER A 135 -16.95 39.46 21.77
C SER A 135 -15.55 39.60 21.22
N SER A 136 -14.75 38.54 21.31
CA SER A 136 -13.42 38.43 20.71
C SER A 136 -13.40 37.32 19.66
N SER A 137 -12.56 37.44 18.63
CA SER A 137 -12.45 36.45 17.55
C SER A 137 -11.00 36.13 17.24
N ILE A 138 -10.64 34.84 17.36
CA ILE A 138 -9.29 34.34 17.10
C ILE A 138 -9.31 33.53 15.79
N PRO A 139 -8.61 33.96 14.73
CA PRO A 139 -8.59 33.26 13.43
C PRO A 139 -7.66 32.04 13.43
N PHE A 140 -7.96 31.03 14.24
CA PHE A 140 -7.12 29.83 14.38
C PHE A 140 -7.04 28.97 13.09
N GLY A 141 -7.99 29.13 12.16
CA GLY A 141 -8.01 28.43 10.89
C GLY A 141 -6.77 28.66 10.04
N LEU A 142 -6.16 29.86 10.11
CA LEU A 142 -4.96 30.24 9.34
C LEU A 142 -3.76 29.34 9.62
N VAL A 143 -3.67 28.79 10.83
CA VAL A 143 -2.63 27.83 11.21
C VAL A 143 -3.12 26.41 11.03
N LEU A 144 -4.37 26.13 11.44
CA LEU A 144 -4.92 24.78 11.45
C LEU A 144 -5.01 24.15 10.06
N GLY A 145 -5.62 24.85 9.09
CA GLY A 145 -5.82 24.32 7.74
C GLY A 145 -4.50 23.98 7.05
N PRO A 146 -3.62 24.98 6.84
CA PRO A 146 -2.31 24.77 6.24
C PRO A 146 -1.42 23.79 7.02
N GLY A 147 -1.43 23.84 8.35
CA GLY A 147 -0.65 22.95 9.20
C GLY A 147 -1.04 21.48 9.02
N ILE A 148 -2.35 21.17 9.07
CA ILE A 148 -2.84 19.81 8.84
C ILE A 148 -2.51 19.36 7.40
N THR A 149 -2.73 20.22 6.40
CA THR A 149 -2.38 19.92 5.00
C THR A 149 -0.91 19.54 4.87
N ALA A 150 0.00 20.38 5.36
CA ALA A 150 1.44 20.18 5.23
C ALA A 150 1.90 18.87 5.89
N ILE A 151 1.44 18.59 7.12
CA ILE A 151 1.80 17.36 7.84
C ILE A 151 1.32 16.13 7.07
N ASN A 152 0.08 16.10 6.62
CA ASN A 152 -0.48 14.94 5.93
C ASN A 152 0.19 14.70 4.57
N MET A 153 0.45 15.76 3.80
CA MET A 153 1.15 15.65 2.52
C MET A 153 2.59 15.17 2.71
N GLY A 154 3.30 15.66 3.74
CA GLY A 154 4.65 15.24 4.06
C GLY A 154 4.73 13.75 4.44
N VAL A 155 3.87 13.31 5.37
CA VAL A 155 3.81 11.91 5.82
C VAL A 155 3.48 10.97 4.65
N SER A 156 2.42 11.28 3.89
CA SER A 156 1.99 10.43 2.77
C SER A 156 2.98 10.44 1.61
N GLY A 157 3.62 11.58 1.32
CA GLY A 157 4.69 11.70 0.32
C GLY A 157 5.89 10.82 0.66
N SER A 158 6.39 10.93 1.90
CA SER A 158 7.49 10.09 2.40
C SER A 158 7.13 8.60 2.38
N ALA A 159 5.93 8.24 2.86
CA ALA A 159 5.43 6.88 2.85
C ALA A 159 5.36 6.30 1.42
N ASN A 160 4.85 7.07 0.46
CA ASN A 160 4.80 6.67 -0.95
C ASN A 160 6.18 6.47 -1.57
N THR A 161 7.18 7.28 -1.20
CA THR A 161 8.56 7.11 -1.65
C THR A 161 9.18 5.84 -1.09
N LYS A 162 8.97 5.54 0.21
CA LYS A 162 9.43 4.29 0.83
C LYS A 162 8.82 3.07 0.17
N PHE A 163 7.50 3.09 -0.07
CA PHE A 163 6.80 2.03 -0.78
C PHE A 163 7.34 1.82 -2.20
N LYS A 164 7.56 2.90 -2.96
CA LYS A 164 8.17 2.83 -4.31
C LYS A 164 9.52 2.13 -4.27
N ARG A 165 10.39 2.56 -3.35
CA ARG A 165 11.74 2.03 -3.20
C ARG A 165 11.72 0.53 -2.90
N GLU A 166 10.87 0.10 -1.97
CA GLU A 166 10.76 -1.32 -1.63
C GLU A 166 10.23 -2.15 -2.80
N LEU A 167 9.21 -1.67 -3.53
CA LEU A 167 8.71 -2.33 -4.73
C LEU A 167 9.80 -2.47 -5.80
N THR A 168 10.48 -1.38 -6.14
CA THR A 168 11.52 -1.39 -7.18
C THR A 168 12.69 -2.32 -6.80
N ALA A 169 13.04 -2.40 -5.52
CA ALA A 169 14.16 -3.23 -5.07
C ALA A 169 13.81 -4.73 -5.01
N ASN A 170 12.54 -5.10 -4.93
CA ASN A 170 12.12 -6.48 -4.62
C ASN A 170 11.12 -7.07 -5.62
N ILE A 171 10.67 -6.35 -6.66
CA ILE A 171 9.83 -6.94 -7.70
C ILE A 171 10.65 -8.01 -8.45
N LEU A 172 10.07 -9.19 -8.68
CA LEU A 172 10.79 -10.28 -9.33
C LEU A 172 10.60 -10.33 -10.86
N ASN A 173 9.80 -9.43 -11.44
CA ASN A 173 9.63 -9.36 -12.90
C ASN A 173 11.00 -9.30 -13.58
N ASP A 174 11.23 -10.19 -14.55
CA ASP A 174 12.47 -10.30 -15.33
C ASP A 174 13.73 -10.61 -14.51
N ARG A 175 13.59 -11.06 -13.25
CA ARG A 175 14.73 -11.47 -12.44
C ARG A 175 15.23 -12.84 -12.89
N GLN A 176 16.51 -12.92 -13.25
CA GLN A 176 17.21 -14.19 -13.41
C GLN A 176 17.46 -14.84 -12.05
N ILE A 177 17.14 -16.13 -11.94
CA ILE A 177 17.32 -16.97 -10.75
C ILE A 177 18.22 -18.14 -11.13
N ASN A 178 19.40 -18.20 -10.53
CA ASN A 178 20.44 -19.18 -10.85
C ASN A 178 20.20 -20.52 -10.14
N PRO A 179 20.81 -21.63 -10.62
CA PRO A 179 20.76 -22.92 -9.92
C PRO A 179 21.16 -22.81 -8.45
N GLY A 180 20.36 -23.39 -7.55
CA GLY A 180 20.53 -23.34 -6.10
C GLY A 180 20.16 -22.02 -5.44
N GLU A 181 19.79 -20.98 -6.20
CA GLU A 181 19.44 -19.67 -5.65
C GLU A 181 18.05 -19.70 -4.99
N THR A 182 17.96 -19.11 -3.80
CA THR A 182 16.68 -18.76 -3.17
C THR A 182 16.50 -17.26 -3.25
N VAL A 183 15.42 -16.81 -3.89
CA VAL A 183 15.06 -15.40 -3.98
C VAL A 183 13.75 -15.12 -3.27
N TYR A 184 13.68 -13.92 -2.69
CA TYR A 184 12.49 -13.39 -2.05
C TYR A 184 12.12 -12.09 -2.74
N GLY A 185 10.83 -11.85 -2.94
CA GLY A 185 10.40 -10.61 -3.56
C GLY A 185 8.90 -10.46 -3.62
N PHE A 186 8.47 -9.60 -4.53
CA PHE A 186 7.08 -9.33 -4.80
C PHE A 186 6.72 -9.61 -6.25
N ILE A 187 5.46 -9.96 -6.43
CA ILE A 187 4.77 -9.85 -7.71
C ILE A 187 3.53 -8.98 -7.51
N GLY A 188 3.28 -8.09 -8.47
CA GLY A 188 1.99 -7.44 -8.61
C GLY A 188 1.14 -8.24 -9.57
N ILE A 189 -0.12 -8.52 -9.22
CA ILE A 189 -1.04 -9.23 -10.10
C ILE A 189 -2.38 -8.51 -10.18
N ALA A 190 -3.04 -8.62 -11.33
CA ALA A 190 -4.45 -8.24 -11.43
C ALA A 190 -5.27 -9.21 -10.55
N ASP A 191 -6.19 -8.65 -9.76
CA ASP A 191 -6.94 -9.38 -8.75
C ASP A 191 -7.81 -10.46 -9.38
N SER A 192 -7.56 -11.70 -8.97
CA SER A 192 -8.36 -12.89 -9.28
C SER A 192 -8.94 -13.51 -8.00
N GLY A 193 -8.89 -12.78 -6.88
CA GLY A 193 -9.19 -13.28 -5.54
C GLY A 193 -7.98 -13.91 -4.86
N TYR A 194 -8.25 -14.84 -3.93
CA TYR A 194 -7.24 -15.56 -3.13
C TYR A 194 -7.00 -16.97 -3.65
N ASN A 195 -7.02 -17.13 -4.97
CA ASN A 195 -6.80 -18.44 -5.58
C ASN A 195 -5.39 -18.95 -5.31
N VAL A 196 -5.23 -20.27 -5.39
CA VAL A 196 -3.91 -20.88 -5.27
C VAL A 196 -3.04 -20.46 -6.44
N LEU A 197 -1.86 -19.92 -6.11
CA LEU A 197 -0.82 -19.61 -7.09
C LEU A 197 0.10 -20.81 -7.29
N THR A 198 0.42 -21.10 -8.55
CA THR A 198 1.42 -22.10 -8.94
C THR A 198 2.41 -21.47 -9.93
N LEU A 199 3.61 -22.02 -10.00
CA LEU A 199 4.63 -21.62 -10.97
C LEU A 199 4.87 -22.78 -11.94
N LYS A 200 4.76 -22.53 -13.25
CA LYS A 200 4.87 -23.54 -14.31
C LYS A 200 5.65 -23.03 -15.50
#